data_AF-A0A7J4G3D2-F1
#
_entry.id   AF-A0A7J4G3D2-F1
#
_cell.length_a   1.000
_cell.length_b   1.000
_cell.length_c   1.000
_cell.angle_alpha   90.00
_cell.angle_beta   90.00
_cell.angle_gamma   90.00
#
_symmetry.space_group_name_H-M   'P 1'
#
loop_
_entity.id
_entity.type
_entity.pdbx_description
1 polymer ?
#
loop_
_entity_poly.entity_id
_entity_poly.type
_entity_poly.pdbx_seq_one_letter_code
_entity_poly.pdbx_strand_id
1 'polypeptide(L)'
;MSYMRRKGDSAIWNFLVPVVILFIVILIVLSIATRIASSNALYDRFASPIAWGGEQVIKAGGKKFINTCNNFIEEVTSLFVYSELEIICNEWYEHCTKNINATSSPWKKIENTETDLNAVNYLNLDCRTAKVDTLKEKWKEKNSYFASKSEYEQYMIIKNACGATLVSRIYK
;
A
#
# COMPACT_ATOMS: atom_id res chain seq x y z
N MET A 1 38.87 6.42 -54.50
CA MET A 1 38.55 7.13 -53.23
C MET A 1 37.40 6.42 -52.52
N SER A 2 37.65 5.55 -51.53
CA SER A 2 36.58 5.08 -50.60
C SER A 2 37.08 4.25 -49.39
N TYR A 3 38.36 4.33 -49.00
CA TYR A 3 38.88 3.51 -47.91
C TYR A 3 39.04 4.22 -46.55
N MET A 4 38.84 5.54 -46.48
CA MET A 4 39.04 6.29 -45.22
C MET A 4 37.78 6.49 -44.38
N ARG A 5 36.58 6.12 -44.85
CA ARG A 5 35.33 6.44 -44.14
C ARG A 5 34.98 5.47 -42.99
N ARG A 6 35.54 4.24 -42.95
CA ARG A 6 35.14 3.21 -41.95
C ARG A 6 35.85 3.29 -40.59
N LYS A 7 36.99 3.97 -40.46
CA LYS A 7 37.74 4.02 -39.18
C LYS A 7 37.11 4.99 -38.17
N GLY A 8 36.57 6.12 -38.65
CA GLY A 8 35.91 7.12 -37.80
C GLY A 8 34.64 6.59 -37.15
N ASP A 9 33.84 5.82 -37.89
CA ASP A 9 32.57 5.28 -37.39
C ASP A 9 32.79 4.31 -36.22
N SER A 10 33.81 3.43 -36.27
CA SER A 10 34.05 2.48 -35.16
C SER A 10 34.43 3.16 -33.85
N ALA A 11 35.19 4.27 -33.89
CA ALA A 11 35.55 5.03 -32.70
C ALA A 11 34.34 5.77 -32.12
N ILE A 12 33.47 6.28 -32.99
CA ILE A 12 32.21 6.94 -32.61
C ILE A 12 31.26 5.93 -31.95
N TRP A 13 31.07 4.73 -32.53
CA TRP A 13 30.25 3.67 -31.94
C TRP A 13 30.85 3.14 -30.62
N ASN A 14 32.17 2.98 -30.53
CA ASN A 14 32.85 2.54 -29.30
C ASN A 14 32.74 3.56 -28.15
N PHE A 15 32.52 4.84 -28.45
CA PHE A 15 32.28 5.89 -27.45
C PHE A 15 30.78 6.08 -27.16
N LEU A 16 29.92 6.05 -28.17
CA LEU A 16 28.48 6.26 -28.01
C LEU A 16 27.79 5.10 -27.28
N VAL A 17 28.15 3.85 -27.59
CA VAL A 17 27.54 2.66 -26.97
C VAL A 17 27.66 2.67 -25.44
N PRO A 18 28.84 2.86 -24.82
CA PRO A 18 28.94 2.91 -23.37
C PRO A 18 28.24 4.13 -22.76
N VAL A 19 28.21 5.28 -23.46
CA VAL A 19 27.47 6.47 -23.01
C VAL A 19 25.96 6.21 -22.98
N VAL A 20 25.42 5.55 -24.01
CA VAL A 20 24.00 5.18 -24.08
C VAL A 20 23.65 4.13 -23.02
N ILE A 21 24.49 3.12 -22.84
CA ILE A 21 24.30 2.10 -21.78
C ILE A 21 24.29 2.77 -20.40
N LEU A 22 25.24 3.67 -20.13
CA LEU A 22 25.28 4.42 -18.87
C LEU A 22 24.00 5.23 -18.66
N PHE A 23 23.49 5.89 -19.70
CA PHE A 23 22.25 6.65 -19.63
C PHE A 23 21.04 5.75 -19.32
N ILE A 24 20.96 4.58 -19.95
CA ILE A 24 19.92 3.58 -19.67
C ILE A 24 19.99 3.12 -18.21
N VAL A 25 21.18 2.81 -17.70
CA VAL A 25 21.37 2.39 -16.30
C VAL A 25 20.90 3.49 -15.34
N ILE A 26 21.25 4.76 -15.60
CA ILE A 26 20.80 5.91 -14.80
C ILE A 26 19.26 6.00 -14.79
N LEU A 27 18.61 5.87 -15.95
CA LEU A 27 17.15 5.90 -16.05
C LEU A 27 16.50 4.75 -15.26
N ILE A 28 17.07 3.55 -15.29
CA ILE A 28 16.58 2.40 -14.50
C ILE A 28 16.70 2.70 -13.01
N VAL A 29 17.85 3.18 -12.55
CA VAL A 29 18.08 3.52 -11.14
C VAL A 29 17.10 4.60 -10.67
N LEU A 30 16.89 5.66 -11.47
CA LEU A 30 15.91 6.70 -11.16
C LEU A 30 14.48 6.17 -11.11
N SER A 31 14.11 5.27 -12.04
CA SER A 31 12.78 4.64 -12.04
C SER A 31 12.54 3.78 -10.80
N ILE A 32 13.56 3.04 -10.34
CA ILE A 32 13.48 2.26 -9.10
C ILE A 32 13.37 3.19 -7.87
N ALA A 33 14.22 4.22 -7.79
CA ALA A 33 14.22 5.16 -6.68
C ALA A 33 12.87 5.89 -6.53
N THR A 34 12.28 6.32 -7.64
CA THR A 34 10.95 6.97 -7.66
C THR A 34 9.83 6.02 -7.21
N ARG A 35 9.87 4.74 -7.61
CA ARG A 35 8.91 3.73 -7.14
C ARG A 35 9.03 3.51 -5.62
N ILE A 36 10.25 3.35 -5.11
CA ILE A 36 10.50 3.18 -3.66
C ILE A 36 9.99 4.40 -2.89
N ALA A 37 10.31 5.62 -3.35
CA ALA A 37 9.84 6.84 -2.71
C ALA A 37 8.29 6.92 -2.68
N SER A 38 7.62 6.49 -3.76
CA SER A 38 6.16 6.48 -3.81
C SER A 38 5.52 5.47 -2.85
N SER A 39 6.11 4.29 -2.71
CA SER A 39 5.70 3.26 -1.75
C SER A 39 5.90 3.74 -0.31
N ASN A 40 7.07 4.30 0.00
CA ASN A 40 7.35 4.86 1.32
C ASN A 40 6.35 5.96 1.71
N ALA A 41 6.00 6.83 0.76
CA ALA A 41 5.00 7.87 0.98
C ALA A 41 3.60 7.31 1.26
N LEU A 42 3.24 6.15 0.70
CA LEU A 42 1.99 5.47 1.04
C LEU A 42 2.04 4.99 2.50
N TYR A 43 3.10 4.31 2.92
CA TYR A 43 3.25 3.91 4.32
C TYR A 43 3.22 5.09 5.28
N ASP A 44 3.89 6.20 4.98
CA ASP A 44 3.85 7.40 5.82
C ASP A 44 2.44 7.93 6.00
N ARG A 45 1.68 7.96 4.90
CA ARG A 45 0.29 8.39 4.92
C ARG A 45 -0.60 7.45 5.73
N PHE A 46 -0.41 6.15 5.56
CA PHE A 46 -1.20 5.12 6.23
C PHE A 46 -0.72 4.80 7.65
N ALA A 47 0.42 5.32 8.10
CA ALA A 47 0.87 5.31 9.48
C ALA A 47 0.14 6.34 10.37
N SER A 48 -0.46 7.36 9.75
CA SER A 48 -1.19 8.41 10.47
C SER A 48 -2.62 7.97 10.80
N PRO A 49 -3.21 8.47 11.90
CA PRO A 49 -4.64 8.29 12.19
C PRO A 49 -5.52 8.80 11.05
N ILE A 50 -6.37 7.91 10.53
CA ILE A 50 -7.41 8.26 9.56
C ILE A 50 -8.75 8.04 10.25
N ALA A 51 -9.59 9.08 10.23
CA ALA A 51 -10.99 8.93 10.58
C ALA A 51 -11.73 8.36 9.37
N TRP A 52 -12.39 7.22 9.56
CA TRP A 52 -13.06 6.51 8.48
C TRP A 52 -14.55 6.82 8.48
N GLY A 53 -15.12 7.07 7.30
CA GLY A 53 -16.55 7.28 7.11
C GLY A 53 -16.86 7.79 5.70
N GLY A 54 -18.01 7.41 5.16
CA GLY A 54 -18.40 7.76 3.79
C GLY A 54 -18.29 9.24 3.46
N GLU A 55 -18.79 10.09 4.35
CA GLU A 55 -18.75 11.54 4.17
C GLU A 55 -17.32 12.09 4.14
N GLN A 56 -16.39 11.46 4.85
CA GLN A 56 -14.98 11.88 4.89
C GLN A 56 -14.22 11.41 3.64
N VAL A 57 -14.56 10.22 3.13
CA VAL A 57 -14.02 9.68 1.87
C VAL A 57 -14.51 10.48 0.66
N ILE A 58 -15.78 10.89 0.64
CA ILE A 58 -16.34 11.69 -0.47
C ILE A 58 -15.84 13.15 -0.45
N LYS A 59 -15.82 13.81 0.71
CA LYS A 59 -15.49 15.26 0.79
C LYS A 59 -14.01 15.56 0.49
N ALA A 60 -13.08 14.65 0.77
CA ALA A 60 -11.64 14.90 0.64
C ALA A 60 -11.09 14.71 -0.80
N GLY A 61 -11.81 15.14 -1.83
CA GLY A 61 -11.42 14.89 -3.22
C GLY A 61 -11.43 13.40 -3.54
N GLY A 62 -12.57 12.74 -3.29
CA GLY A 62 -12.72 11.29 -3.18
C GLY A 62 -11.97 10.46 -4.21
N LYS A 63 -11.93 10.87 -5.49
CA LYS A 63 -11.17 10.15 -6.53
C LYS A 63 -9.67 10.02 -6.22
N LYS A 64 -9.03 11.07 -5.69
CA LYS A 64 -7.59 11.02 -5.32
C LYS A 64 -7.36 10.10 -4.13
N PHE A 65 -8.24 10.14 -3.13
CA PHE A 65 -8.13 9.28 -1.95
C PHE A 65 -8.43 7.81 -2.29
N ILE A 66 -9.46 7.54 -3.09
CA ILE A 66 -9.78 6.21 -3.62
C ILE A 66 -8.57 5.64 -4.38
N ASN A 67 -7.97 6.42 -5.29
CA ASN A 67 -6.76 5.99 -5.99
C ASN A 67 -5.58 5.74 -5.02
N THR A 68 -5.45 6.55 -3.97
CA THR A 68 -4.41 6.33 -2.95
C THR A 68 -4.65 4.99 -2.22
N CYS A 69 -5.90 4.67 -1.86
CA CYS A 69 -6.25 3.41 -1.22
C CYS A 69 -5.99 2.22 -2.16
N ASN A 70 -6.39 2.33 -3.42
CA ASN A 70 -6.15 1.27 -4.41
C ASN A 70 -4.65 1.02 -4.63
N ASN A 71 -3.85 2.07 -4.81
CA ASN A 71 -2.39 1.93 -4.94
C ASN A 71 -1.76 1.29 -3.70
N PHE A 72 -2.26 1.64 -2.51
CA PHE A 72 -1.79 1.02 -1.27
C PHE A 72 -2.19 -0.45 -1.18
N ILE A 73 -3.41 -0.82 -1.58
CA ILE A 73 -3.82 -2.23 -1.64
C ILE A 73 -3.02 -3.02 -2.66
N GLU A 74 -2.72 -2.46 -3.84
CA GLU A 74 -1.82 -3.10 -4.82
C GLU A 74 -0.44 -3.37 -4.21
N GLU A 75 0.09 -2.40 -3.45
CA GLU A 75 1.33 -2.57 -2.73
C GLU A 75 1.25 -3.69 -1.67
N VAL A 76 0.21 -3.67 -0.83
CA VAL A 76 -0.01 -4.69 0.21
C VAL A 76 -0.18 -6.09 -0.39
N THR A 77 -0.92 -6.19 -1.51
CA THR A 77 -1.17 -7.47 -2.18
C THR A 77 0.04 -8.02 -2.93
N SER A 78 1.06 -7.19 -3.18
CA SER A 78 2.37 -7.69 -3.60
C SER A 78 3.12 -8.44 -2.50
N LEU A 79 2.75 -8.23 -1.23
CA LEU A 79 3.36 -8.84 -0.05
C LEU A 79 2.53 -10.02 0.49
N PHE A 80 1.20 -9.93 0.40
CA PHE A 80 0.23 -10.86 0.99
C PHE A 80 -0.94 -11.19 0.07
N VAL A 81 -1.65 -12.29 0.36
CA VAL A 81 -2.91 -12.58 -0.33
C VAL A 81 -4.00 -11.64 0.20
N TYR A 82 -4.70 -10.94 -0.70
CA TYR A 82 -5.74 -9.96 -0.35
C TYR A 82 -6.79 -10.49 0.66
N SER A 83 -7.21 -11.75 0.50
CA SER A 83 -8.19 -12.39 1.39
C SER A 83 -7.65 -12.66 2.81
N GLU A 84 -6.34 -12.81 2.99
CA GLU A 84 -5.74 -12.96 4.32
C GLU A 84 -5.94 -11.69 5.15
N LEU A 85 -5.78 -10.51 4.53
CA LEU A 85 -6.02 -9.23 5.19
C LEU A 85 -7.48 -9.09 5.62
N GLU A 86 -8.44 -9.38 4.74
CA GLU A 86 -9.87 -9.27 5.08
C GLU A 86 -10.30 -10.21 6.21
N ILE A 87 -9.79 -11.44 6.24
CA ILE A 87 -10.02 -12.40 7.33
C ILE A 87 -9.51 -11.82 8.65
N ILE A 88 -8.31 -11.25 8.65
CA ILE A 88 -7.70 -10.67 9.84
C ILE A 88 -8.46 -9.43 10.32
N CYS A 89 -8.86 -8.54 9.39
CA CYS A 89 -9.67 -7.37 9.72
C CYS A 89 -11.02 -7.77 10.31
N ASN A 90 -11.67 -8.79 9.74
CA ASN A 90 -12.89 -9.36 10.29
C ASN A 90 -12.71 -9.88 11.71
N GLU A 91 -11.69 -10.72 11.94
CA GLU A 91 -11.46 -11.31 13.26
C GLU A 91 -11.09 -10.27 14.30
N TRP A 92 -10.28 -9.28 13.91
CA TRP A 92 -9.97 -8.14 14.76
C TRP A 92 -11.25 -7.41 15.17
N TYR A 93 -12.12 -7.10 14.21
CA TYR A 93 -13.40 -6.47 14.49
C TYR A 93 -14.28 -7.32 15.42
N GLU A 94 -14.52 -8.59 15.10
CA GLU A 94 -15.40 -9.47 15.88
C GLU A 94 -14.91 -9.66 17.33
N HIS A 95 -13.59 -9.71 17.55
CA HIS A 95 -13.03 -9.92 18.89
C HIS A 95 -12.94 -8.64 19.71
N CYS A 96 -12.69 -7.49 19.07
CA CYS A 96 -12.35 -6.24 19.76
C CYS A 96 -13.44 -5.18 19.79
N THR A 97 -14.64 -5.48 19.27
CA THR A 97 -15.78 -4.53 19.25
C THR A 97 -16.96 -4.93 20.13
N LYS A 98 -16.73 -5.82 21.12
CA LYS A 98 -17.73 -6.55 21.94
C LYS A 98 -18.92 -5.78 22.56
N ASN A 99 -18.96 -4.45 22.51
CA ASN A 99 -20.01 -3.62 23.16
C ASN A 99 -20.68 -2.59 22.24
N ILE A 100 -20.39 -2.61 20.95
CA ILE A 100 -21.16 -1.86 19.95
C ILE A 100 -22.24 -2.84 19.51
N ASN A 101 -23.52 -2.45 19.42
CA ASN A 101 -24.59 -3.30 18.87
C ASN A 101 -24.15 -3.83 17.50
N ALA A 102 -23.50 -5.00 17.48
CA ALA A 102 -22.55 -5.31 16.44
C ALA A 102 -23.32 -5.66 15.17
N THR A 103 -23.43 -4.68 14.29
CA THR A 103 -23.67 -4.93 12.87
C THR A 103 -22.64 -5.93 12.39
N SER A 104 -23.08 -6.84 11.52
CA SER A 104 -22.20 -7.84 10.90
C SER A 104 -20.94 -7.17 10.37
N SER A 105 -19.79 -7.79 10.64
CA SER A 105 -18.49 -7.31 10.19
C SER A 105 -18.53 -6.98 8.69
N PRO A 106 -18.11 -5.77 8.28
CA PRO A 106 -18.22 -5.36 6.89
C PRO A 106 -17.32 -6.18 5.96
N TRP A 107 -16.21 -6.73 6.47
CA TRP A 107 -15.31 -7.58 5.67
C TRP A 107 -15.93 -8.94 5.31
N LYS A 108 -17.03 -9.35 5.95
CA LYS A 108 -17.80 -10.56 5.60
C LYS A 108 -19.03 -10.29 4.73
N LYS A 109 -19.43 -9.03 4.55
CA LYS A 109 -20.61 -8.69 3.72
C LYS A 109 -20.31 -9.02 2.26
N ILE A 110 -21.34 -9.31 1.48
CA ILE A 110 -21.20 -9.48 0.02
C ILE A 110 -21.03 -8.09 -0.61
N GLU A 111 -21.95 -7.18 -0.26
CA GLU A 111 -21.94 -5.79 -0.71
C GLU A 111 -21.61 -4.86 0.46
N ASN A 112 -20.71 -3.91 0.21
CA ASN A 112 -20.34 -2.88 1.16
C ASN A 112 -20.93 -1.54 0.75
N THR A 113 -21.30 -0.74 1.75
CA THR A 113 -21.73 0.65 1.57
C THR A 113 -20.73 1.58 2.25
N GLU A 114 -20.77 2.86 1.93
CA GLU A 114 -19.89 3.85 2.55
C GLU A 114 -20.04 3.96 4.08
N THR A 115 -21.20 3.56 4.62
CA THR A 115 -21.43 3.51 6.07
C THR A 115 -20.60 2.43 6.76
N ASP A 116 -20.22 1.38 6.03
CA ASP A 116 -19.37 0.30 6.53
C ASP A 116 -17.95 0.76 6.86
N LEU A 117 -17.48 1.84 6.23
CA LEU A 117 -16.17 2.43 6.52
C LEU A 117 -16.04 2.85 7.99
N ASN A 118 -17.15 3.22 8.64
CA ASN A 118 -17.13 3.60 10.05
C ASN A 118 -16.65 2.46 10.96
N ALA A 119 -16.80 1.20 10.54
CA ALA A 119 -16.38 0.03 11.29
C ALA A 119 -14.87 0.01 11.56
N VAL A 120 -14.07 0.59 10.64
CA VAL A 120 -12.61 0.65 10.77
C VAL A 120 -12.21 1.44 12.02
N ASN A 121 -12.97 2.48 12.39
CA ASN A 121 -12.67 3.28 13.57
C ASN A 121 -12.70 2.44 14.85
N TYR A 122 -13.52 1.38 14.89
CA TYR A 122 -13.66 0.48 16.02
C TYR A 122 -12.57 -0.58 16.13
N LEU A 123 -11.67 -0.68 15.14
CA LEU A 123 -10.44 -1.45 15.30
C LEU A 123 -9.54 -0.73 16.31
N ASN A 124 -9.67 -1.13 17.58
CA ASN A 124 -8.90 -0.57 18.68
C ASN A 124 -7.46 -1.10 18.62
N LEU A 125 -6.46 -0.22 18.68
CA LEU A 125 -5.07 -0.66 18.69
C LEU A 125 -4.70 -1.38 20.00
N ASP A 126 -5.37 -1.12 21.11
CA ASP A 126 -5.08 -1.73 22.41
C ASP A 126 -5.69 -3.13 22.55
N CYS A 127 -6.69 -3.46 21.73
CA CYS A 127 -7.25 -4.81 21.64
C CYS A 127 -6.90 -5.38 20.28
N ARG A 128 -6.06 -6.42 20.22
CA ARG A 128 -5.62 -7.05 18.97
C ARG A 128 -5.71 -8.56 19.10
N THR A 129 -5.91 -9.24 17.99
CA THR A 129 -5.86 -10.71 17.95
C THR A 129 -4.44 -11.16 17.62
N ALA A 130 -4.09 -12.40 18.00
CA ALA A 130 -2.80 -12.98 17.67
C ALA A 130 -2.50 -12.99 16.15
N LYS A 131 -3.55 -13.00 15.30
CA LYS A 131 -3.39 -12.92 13.85
C LYS A 131 -2.95 -11.54 13.37
N VAL A 132 -3.40 -10.46 14.02
CA VAL A 132 -2.91 -9.10 13.73
C VAL A 132 -1.42 -9.01 14.06
N ASP A 133 -1.00 -9.57 15.19
CA ASP A 133 0.42 -9.60 15.57
C ASP A 133 1.26 -10.45 14.60
N THR A 134 0.73 -11.60 14.18
CA THR A 134 1.38 -12.45 13.18
C THR A 134 1.52 -11.72 11.83
N LEU A 135 0.49 -11.00 11.40
CA LEU A 135 0.55 -10.19 10.18
C LEU A 135 1.61 -9.09 10.28
N LYS A 136 1.68 -8.40 11.41
CA LYS A 136 2.71 -7.38 11.68
C LYS A 136 4.11 -7.96 11.48
N GLU A 137 4.41 -9.10 12.09
CA GLU A 137 5.73 -9.73 11.97
C GLU A 137 6.05 -10.16 10.54
N LYS A 138 5.10 -10.81 9.84
CA LYS A 138 5.29 -11.14 8.41
C LYS A 138 5.52 -9.89 7.55
N TRP A 139 4.89 -8.77 7.88
CA TRP A 139 5.04 -7.51 7.13
C TRP A 139 6.40 -6.86 7.37
N LYS A 140 6.92 -6.95 8.60
CA LYS A 140 8.29 -6.54 8.91
C LYS A 140 9.32 -7.34 8.11
N GLU A 141 9.12 -8.65 7.97
CA GLU A 141 10.02 -9.51 7.18
C GLU A 141 10.04 -9.16 5.70
N LYS A 142 8.88 -8.74 5.15
CA LYS A 142 8.70 -8.48 3.71
C LYS A 142 8.96 -7.03 3.31
N ASN A 143 8.89 -6.07 4.23
CA ASN A 143 9.04 -4.65 3.93
C ASN A 143 9.88 -3.94 5.01
N SER A 144 11.10 -3.57 4.66
CA SER A 144 12.03 -2.90 5.57
C SER A 144 11.57 -1.49 5.98
N TYR A 145 10.81 -0.79 5.12
CA TYR A 145 10.29 0.52 5.45
C TYR A 145 9.21 0.43 6.53
N PHE A 146 8.27 -0.51 6.38
CA PHE A 146 7.30 -0.87 7.43
C PHE A 146 8.00 -1.27 8.73
N ALA A 147 9.06 -2.09 8.64
CA ALA A 147 9.83 -2.52 9.81
C ALA A 147 10.52 -1.35 10.54
N SER A 148 10.85 -0.27 9.83
CA SER A 148 11.47 0.92 10.43
C SER A 148 10.48 1.83 11.18
N LYS A 149 9.17 1.61 11.00
CA LYS A 149 8.11 2.35 11.72
C LYS A 149 8.02 1.94 13.18
N SER A 150 7.55 2.86 14.02
CA SER A 150 7.21 2.56 15.41
C SER A 150 6.09 1.51 15.48
N GLU A 151 5.99 0.81 16.61
CA GLU A 151 4.96 -0.21 16.79
C GLU A 151 3.54 0.36 16.63
N TYR A 152 3.29 1.57 17.14
CA TYR A 152 2.04 2.28 16.95
C TYR A 152 1.72 2.49 15.47
N GLU A 153 2.69 3.02 14.70
CA GLU A 153 2.54 3.25 13.27
C GLU A 153 2.31 1.94 12.50
N GLN A 154 3.00 0.86 12.86
CA GLN A 154 2.81 -0.46 12.24
C GLN A 154 1.37 -0.94 12.39
N TYR A 155 0.79 -0.86 13.58
CA TYR A 155 -0.62 -1.23 13.77
C TYR A 155 -1.59 -0.24 13.13
N MET A 156 -1.25 1.05 13.06
CA MET A 156 -2.03 2.04 12.31
C MET A 156 -2.07 1.72 10.82
N ILE A 157 -0.93 1.33 10.22
CA ILE A 157 -0.85 0.90 8.82
C ILE A 157 -1.76 -0.31 8.59
N ILE A 158 -1.71 -1.32 9.46
CA ILE A 158 -2.59 -2.51 9.35
C ILE A 158 -4.07 -2.11 9.48
N LYS A 159 -4.42 -1.29 10.49
CA LYS A 159 -5.78 -0.78 10.69
C LYS A 159 -6.28 -0.03 9.45
N ASN A 160 -5.45 0.83 8.88
CA ASN A 160 -5.85 1.61 7.72
C ASN A 160 -5.83 0.78 6.42
N ALA A 161 -5.04 -0.29 6.34
CA ALA A 161 -5.14 -1.28 5.28
C ALA A 161 -6.52 -1.96 5.31
N CYS A 162 -7.05 -2.28 6.49
CA CYS A 162 -8.43 -2.78 6.63
C CYS A 162 -9.48 -1.78 6.12
N GLY A 163 -9.26 -0.48 6.26
CA GLY A 163 -10.15 0.52 5.66
C GLY A 163 -9.98 0.64 4.14
N ALA A 164 -8.74 0.55 3.65
CA ALA A 164 -8.45 0.62 2.23
C ALA A 164 -9.05 -0.57 1.45
N THR A 165 -9.15 -1.77 2.05
CA THR A 165 -9.85 -2.92 1.44
C THR A 165 -11.34 -2.63 1.24
N LEU A 166 -12.00 -2.02 2.24
CA LEU A 166 -13.41 -1.63 2.11
C LEU A 166 -13.60 -0.56 1.03
N VAL A 167 -12.74 0.45 0.96
CA VAL A 167 -12.77 1.46 -0.13
C VAL A 167 -12.61 0.80 -1.49
N SER A 168 -11.64 -0.10 -1.63
CA SER A 168 -11.39 -0.82 -2.88
C SER A 168 -12.62 -1.64 -3.31
N ARG A 169 -13.36 -2.22 -2.36
CA ARG A 169 -14.60 -2.98 -2.66
C ARG A 169 -15.78 -2.11 -3.02
N ILE A 170 -15.98 -0.98 -2.33
CA ILE A 170 -17.11 -0.07 -2.57
C ILE A 170 -17.01 0.59 -3.94
N TYR A 171 -15.79 0.93 -4.38
CA TYR A 171 -15.55 1.70 -5.60
C TYR A 171 -14.78 0.93 -6.68
N LYS A 172 -14.90 -0.40 -6.70
CA LYS A 172 -14.30 -1.26 -7.72
C LYS A 172 -15.01 -1.15 -9.07
#